data_AF-A0A931YY89-F1
#
_entry.id   AF-A0A931YY89-F1
#
_cell.length_a   1.000
_cell.length_b   1.000
_cell.length_c   1.000
_cell.angle_alpha   90.00
_cell.angle_beta   90.00
_cell.angle_gamma   90.00
#
_symmetry.space_group_name_H-M   'P 1'
#
loop_
_entity.id
_entity.type
_entity.pdbx_description
1 polymer ?
#
loop_
_entity_poly.entity_id
_entity_poly.type
_entity_poly.pdbx_seq_one_letter_code
_entity_poly.pdbx_strand_id
1 'polypeptide(L)'
;MTRTIRLALAALIPLLAPLFGAFPAAAVEYRLQVVSIFEDALKSFLRPGETGDGAAGPGLDRLEASLDTGAFPAAVVLYDRPLEAARELVARGWGAAPVRAEARRGGEGKQRWDAVIFEGTPGERSLWLVAATTGRPQEIARVALRGAGPLRLFQPYARPNGGTLPVLSHPLSFLWAGQERGDLWDRHVGPALDLAAGIGVVVGVNQGVFYADHAYIVVQHGPAAATYKAILAWKQREQDREAPSFNTRRLRWR
;
A
#
# COMPACT_ATOMS: atom_id res chain seq x y z
N MET A 1 80.24 9.27 -37.69
CA MET A 1 80.43 8.73 -36.33
C MET A 1 79.09 8.73 -35.60
N THR A 2 78.63 7.52 -35.33
CA THR A 2 77.62 7.09 -34.35
C THR A 2 77.36 8.03 -33.18
N ARG A 3 76.07 8.34 -32.92
CA ARG A 3 75.43 8.07 -31.62
C ARG A 3 73.91 8.25 -31.66
N THR A 4 73.25 7.12 -31.42
CA THR A 4 71.85 6.92 -31.03
C THR A 4 71.55 7.58 -29.68
N ILE A 5 70.43 8.30 -29.57
CA ILE A 5 69.70 8.47 -28.31
C ILE A 5 68.23 8.15 -28.56
N ARG A 6 67.74 7.19 -27.77
CA ARG A 6 66.39 6.64 -27.72
C ARG A 6 65.52 7.45 -26.75
N LEU A 7 64.21 7.49 -27.03
CA LEU A 7 63.08 7.60 -26.07
C LEU A 7 63.01 8.89 -25.23
N ALA A 8 61.87 9.54 -24.98
CA ALA A 8 60.54 9.00 -24.78
C ALA A 8 59.47 10.02 -25.23
N LEU A 9 58.51 9.54 -26.01
CA LEU A 9 57.26 10.22 -26.30
C LEU A 9 56.35 10.00 -25.08
N ALA A 10 56.27 10.98 -24.18
CA ALA A 10 55.28 10.96 -23.11
C ALA A 10 53.91 11.23 -23.74
N ALA A 11 53.18 10.14 -24.01
CA ALA A 11 51.81 10.19 -24.49
C ALA A 11 50.92 10.82 -23.41
N LEU A 12 50.41 12.01 -23.71
CA LEU A 12 49.34 12.68 -22.97
C LEU A 12 48.05 11.86 -23.18
N ILE A 13 47.71 11.00 -22.23
CA ILE A 13 46.40 10.35 -22.18
C ILE A 13 45.40 11.42 -21.73
N PRO A 14 44.42 11.85 -22.55
CA PRO A 14 43.34 12.67 -22.03
C PRO A 14 42.49 11.76 -21.13
N LEU A 15 42.46 12.11 -19.85
CA LEU A 15 41.55 11.57 -18.85
C LEU A 15 40.11 11.91 -19.29
N LEU A 16 39.51 11.05 -20.11
CA LEU A 16 38.09 11.10 -20.43
C LEU A 16 37.33 10.71 -19.16
N ALA A 17 37.08 11.69 -18.29
CA ALA A 17 36.09 11.57 -17.25
C ALA A 17 34.73 11.30 -17.93
N PRO A 18 34.04 10.18 -17.64
CA PRO A 18 32.71 10.02 -18.18
C PRO A 18 31.81 10.98 -17.39
N LEU A 19 31.41 12.06 -18.05
CA LEU A 19 30.22 12.83 -17.71
C LEU A 19 29.00 11.89 -17.92
N PHE A 20 28.81 10.93 -17.02
CA PHE A 20 27.49 10.35 -16.79
C PHE A 20 26.66 11.41 -16.07
N GLY A 21 26.28 12.45 -16.81
CA GLY A 21 25.09 13.22 -16.47
C GLY A 21 23.95 12.21 -16.46
N ALA A 22 23.47 11.86 -15.27
CA ALA A 22 22.21 11.15 -15.15
C ALA A 22 21.16 12.02 -15.84
N PHE A 23 20.76 11.64 -17.05
CA PHE A 23 19.57 12.21 -17.66
C PHE A 23 18.46 12.07 -16.61
N PRO A 24 17.69 13.13 -16.31
CA PRO A 24 16.54 12.98 -15.44
C PRO A 24 15.69 11.86 -16.05
N ALA A 25 15.49 10.78 -15.29
CA ALA A 25 14.69 9.67 -15.76
C ALA A 25 13.33 10.25 -16.15
N ALA A 26 12.93 10.03 -17.40
CA ALA A 26 11.66 10.56 -17.90
C ALA A 26 10.54 10.09 -16.97
N ALA A 27 9.56 10.97 -16.74
CA ALA A 27 8.36 10.59 -15.99
C ALA A 27 7.70 9.40 -16.68
N VAL A 28 7.37 8.37 -15.90
CA VAL A 28 6.75 7.13 -16.36
C VAL A 28 5.31 7.10 -15.88
N GLU A 29 4.40 6.64 -16.73
CA GLU A 29 3.00 6.43 -16.37
C GLU A 29 2.84 5.12 -15.57
N TYR A 30 2.25 5.21 -14.39
CA TYR A 30 1.88 4.07 -13.55
C TYR A 30 0.36 4.03 -13.36
N ARG A 31 -0.12 2.86 -12.95
CA ARG A 31 -1.52 2.66 -12.57
C ARG A 31 -1.60 2.05 -11.18
N LEU A 32 -2.49 2.58 -10.35
CA LEU A 32 -2.85 1.97 -9.07
C LEU A 32 -4.35 1.64 -9.08
N GLN A 33 -4.68 0.41 -8.69
CA GLN A 33 -6.05 -0.07 -8.53
C GLN A 33 -6.28 -0.55 -7.11
N VAL A 34 -7.30 -0.02 -6.44
CA VAL A 34 -7.59 -0.35 -5.05
C VAL A 34 -9.06 -0.69 -4.88
N VAL A 35 -9.34 -1.70 -4.07
CA VAL A 35 -10.72 -2.03 -3.69
C VAL A 35 -10.78 -2.34 -2.21
N SER A 36 -11.82 -1.82 -1.56
CA SER A 36 -12.15 -2.13 -0.17
C SER A 36 -13.31 -3.11 -0.15
N ILE A 37 -13.16 -4.26 0.52
CA ILE A 37 -14.19 -5.31 0.60
C ILE A 37 -14.38 -5.79 2.04
N PHE A 38 -15.50 -6.45 2.33
CA PHE A 38 -15.64 -7.18 3.59
C PHE A 38 -14.69 -8.38 3.64
N GLU A 39 -14.11 -8.66 4.81
CA GLU A 39 -13.18 -9.76 5.03
C GLU A 39 -13.81 -11.13 4.73
N ASP A 40 -15.09 -11.32 5.05
CA ASP A 40 -15.79 -12.58 4.76
C ASP A 40 -15.89 -12.84 3.25
N ALA A 41 -16.03 -11.79 2.44
CA ALA A 41 -16.01 -11.91 0.99
C ALA A 41 -14.63 -12.34 0.49
N LEU A 42 -13.54 -11.77 1.01
CA LEU A 42 -12.18 -12.26 0.73
C LEU A 42 -12.04 -13.74 1.09
N LYS A 43 -12.39 -14.12 2.33
CA LYS A 43 -12.25 -15.49 2.86
C LYS A 43 -12.99 -16.52 2.02
N SER A 44 -14.14 -16.17 1.45
CA SER A 44 -14.91 -17.07 0.58
C SER A 44 -14.17 -17.51 -0.69
N PHE A 45 -13.14 -16.77 -1.12
CA PHE A 45 -12.30 -17.14 -2.28
C PHE A 45 -11.11 -18.00 -1.89
N LEU A 46 -10.63 -17.87 -0.65
CA LEU A 46 -9.40 -18.49 -0.17
C LEU A 46 -9.59 -20.00 0.06
N ARG A 47 -8.58 -20.76 -0.35
CA ARG A 47 -8.46 -22.21 -0.10
C ARG A 47 -7.62 -22.48 1.15
N PRO A 48 -7.68 -23.71 1.70
CA PRO A 48 -6.73 -24.14 2.71
C PRO A 48 -5.28 -23.87 2.27
N GLY A 49 -4.50 -23.21 3.12
CA GLY A 49 -3.11 -22.82 2.83
C GLY A 49 -2.94 -21.42 2.19
N GLU A 50 -4.01 -20.78 1.70
CA GLU A 50 -3.95 -19.44 1.10
C GLU A 50 -4.20 -18.31 2.11
N THR A 51 -4.35 -18.64 3.40
CA THR A 51 -4.59 -17.67 4.49
C THR A 51 -3.32 -17.20 5.19
N GLY A 52 -2.19 -17.83 4.88
CA GLY A 52 -0.88 -17.50 5.44
C GLY A 52 -0.35 -16.15 4.95
N ASP A 53 0.57 -15.57 5.72
CA ASP A 53 1.21 -14.32 5.35
C ASP A 53 2.16 -14.53 4.16
N GLY A 54 2.06 -13.66 3.15
CA GLY A 54 2.75 -13.80 1.87
C GLY A 54 2.18 -14.87 0.92
N ALA A 55 1.07 -15.53 1.29
CA ALA A 55 0.49 -16.60 0.49
C ALA A 55 -0.03 -16.07 -0.85
N ALA A 56 0.22 -16.84 -1.91
CA ALA A 56 -0.38 -16.67 -3.23
C ALA A 56 -1.13 -17.96 -3.59
N GLY A 57 -2.09 -17.89 -4.51
CA GLY A 57 -2.76 -19.11 -4.97
C GLY A 57 -4.01 -18.87 -5.82
N PRO A 58 -4.59 -19.94 -6.38
CA PRO A 58 -5.74 -19.88 -7.27
C PRO A 58 -7.00 -19.26 -6.67
N GLY A 59 -7.16 -19.20 -5.34
CA GLY A 59 -8.24 -18.42 -4.72
C GLY A 59 -8.08 -16.92 -4.94
N LEU A 60 -6.87 -16.40 -4.71
CA LEU A 60 -6.52 -14.99 -4.94
C LEU A 60 -6.55 -14.63 -6.43
N ASP A 61 -6.08 -15.51 -7.31
CA ASP A 61 -6.14 -15.30 -8.77
C ASP A 61 -7.60 -15.18 -9.26
N ARG A 62 -8.49 -16.04 -8.74
CA ARG A 62 -9.93 -15.97 -9.07
C ARG A 62 -10.59 -14.71 -8.50
N LEU A 63 -10.20 -14.28 -7.30
CA LEU A 63 -10.69 -13.03 -6.72
C LEU A 63 -10.30 -11.85 -7.60
N GLU A 64 -9.02 -11.76 -7.97
CA GLU A 64 -8.51 -10.71 -8.83
C GLU A 64 -9.23 -10.68 -10.19
N ALA A 65 -9.35 -11.83 -10.85
CA ALA A 65 -10.05 -11.94 -12.13
C ALA A 65 -11.54 -11.54 -12.01
N SER A 66 -12.19 -11.87 -10.89
CA SER A 66 -13.58 -11.48 -10.63
C SER A 66 -13.74 -9.96 -10.48
N LEU A 67 -12.78 -9.30 -9.84
CA LEU A 67 -12.73 -7.84 -9.73
C LEU A 67 -12.45 -7.16 -11.08
N ASP A 68 -11.53 -7.71 -11.87
CA ASP A 68 -11.14 -7.20 -13.19
C ASP A 68 -12.27 -7.30 -14.22
N THR A 69 -13.03 -8.39 -14.18
CA THR A 69 -14.17 -8.62 -15.09
C THR A 69 -15.48 -7.96 -14.62
N GLY A 70 -15.50 -7.45 -13.39
CA GLY A 70 -16.70 -6.89 -12.76
C GLY A 70 -17.72 -7.93 -12.29
N ALA A 71 -17.35 -9.22 -12.32
CA ALA A 71 -18.16 -10.33 -11.82
C ALA A 71 -18.25 -10.34 -10.27
N PHE A 72 -17.33 -9.65 -9.59
CA PHE A 72 -17.32 -9.58 -8.14
C PHE A 72 -18.59 -8.85 -7.63
N PRO A 73 -19.32 -9.40 -6.63
CA PRO A 73 -20.59 -8.83 -6.21
C PRO A 73 -20.42 -7.42 -5.63
N ALA A 74 -21.20 -6.45 -6.14
CA ALA A 74 -21.11 -5.07 -5.69
C ALA A 74 -21.49 -4.90 -4.20
N ALA A 75 -22.37 -5.76 -3.68
CA ALA A 75 -22.88 -5.69 -2.30
C ALA A 75 -21.82 -5.90 -1.22
N VAL A 76 -20.67 -6.49 -1.56
CA VAL A 76 -19.57 -6.76 -0.61
C VAL A 76 -18.39 -5.79 -0.76
N VAL A 77 -18.52 -4.81 -1.64
CA VAL A 77 -17.54 -3.73 -1.84
C VAL A 77 -17.94 -2.51 -1.02
N LEU A 78 -16.94 -1.91 -0.37
CA LEU A 78 -17.08 -0.74 0.51
C LEU A 78 -16.70 0.53 -0.26
N TYR A 79 -17.67 1.14 -0.92
CA TYR A 79 -17.46 2.34 -1.76
C TYR A 79 -17.32 3.64 -0.97
N ASP A 80 -17.59 3.64 0.34
CA ASP A 80 -17.38 4.76 1.27
C ASP A 80 -15.92 4.85 1.76
N ARG A 81 -14.99 4.16 1.08
CA ARG A 81 -13.56 4.13 1.38
C ARG A 81 -12.78 4.53 0.13
N PRO A 82 -12.87 5.81 -0.24
CA PRO A 82 -12.25 6.32 -1.45
C PRO A 82 -10.73 6.14 -1.47
N LEU A 83 -10.17 5.78 -2.62
CA LEU A 83 -8.75 6.01 -2.93
C LEU A 83 -8.51 7.49 -3.22
N GLU A 84 -7.53 8.09 -2.56
CA GLU A 84 -7.16 9.49 -2.74
C GLU A 84 -5.65 9.67 -2.79
N ALA A 85 -5.15 10.60 -3.60
CA ALA A 85 -3.76 11.02 -3.53
C ALA A 85 -3.51 11.71 -2.18
N ALA A 86 -2.41 11.38 -1.51
CA ALA A 86 -2.06 12.09 -0.28
C ALA A 86 -1.85 13.57 -0.56
N ARG A 87 -2.39 14.43 0.31
CA ARG A 87 -2.15 15.87 0.25
C ARG A 87 -0.65 16.14 0.29
N GLU A 88 -0.18 17.18 -0.40
CA GLU A 88 1.25 17.46 -0.57
C GLU A 88 2.04 17.47 0.74
N LEU A 89 1.52 18.10 1.80
CA LEU A 89 2.17 18.11 3.12
C LEU A 89 2.31 16.70 3.71
N VAL A 90 1.29 15.86 3.54
CA VAL A 90 1.30 14.46 3.99
C VAL A 90 2.34 13.68 3.18
N ALA A 91 2.31 13.77 1.85
CA ALA A 91 3.26 13.07 0.98
C ALA A 91 4.72 13.42 1.35
N ARG A 92 5.03 14.71 1.54
CA ARG A 92 6.37 15.16 1.96
C ARG A 92 6.77 14.63 3.35
N GLY A 93 5.86 14.63 4.33
CA GLY A 93 6.12 14.08 5.67
C GLY A 93 6.37 12.56 5.65
N TRP A 94 5.95 11.88 4.59
CA TRP A 94 6.22 10.46 4.32
C TRP A 94 7.41 10.24 3.38
N GLY A 95 8.19 11.27 3.04
CA GLY A 95 9.32 11.15 2.12
C GLY A 95 8.90 10.66 0.73
N ALA A 96 7.69 11.01 0.30
CA ALA A 96 7.09 10.69 -0.99
C ALA A 96 6.90 11.96 -1.85
N ALA A 97 6.96 11.78 -3.16
CA ALA A 97 6.67 12.81 -4.14
C ALA A 97 5.15 13.07 -4.18
N PRO A 98 4.72 14.35 -4.19
CA PRO A 98 3.31 14.69 -4.31
C PRO A 98 2.81 14.35 -5.72
N VAL A 99 1.69 13.63 -5.80
CA VAL A 99 1.03 13.27 -7.06
C VAL A 99 -0.27 14.06 -7.18
N ARG A 100 -0.52 14.64 -8.35
CA ARG A 100 -1.78 15.31 -8.69
C ARG A 100 -2.55 14.44 -9.68
N ALA A 101 -3.27 13.46 -9.17
CA ALA A 101 -4.14 12.62 -9.97
C ALA A 101 -5.43 12.31 -9.20
N GLU A 102 -6.53 12.25 -9.93
CA GLU A 102 -7.84 11.92 -9.38
C GLU A 102 -8.14 10.44 -9.62
N ALA A 103 -8.53 9.74 -8.56
CA ALA A 103 -8.93 8.35 -8.68
C ALA A 103 -10.36 8.27 -9.24
N ARG A 104 -10.53 7.53 -10.35
CA ARG A 104 -11.84 7.14 -10.83
C ARG A 104 -12.44 6.14 -9.84
N ARG A 105 -13.61 6.45 -9.30
CA ARG A 105 -14.34 5.60 -8.35
C ARG A 105 -14.77 4.28 -8.98
N GLY A 106 -14.67 3.21 -8.21
CA GLY A 106 -15.36 1.95 -8.48
C GLY A 106 -16.86 2.07 -8.18
N GLY A 107 -17.63 1.07 -8.60
CA GLY A 107 -19.06 0.97 -8.30
C GLY A 107 -19.98 1.41 -9.44
N GLU A 108 -19.46 2.18 -10.39
CA GLU A 108 -20.19 2.48 -11.63
C GLU A 108 -20.18 1.27 -12.58
N GLY A 109 -21.37 0.75 -12.89
CA GLY A 109 -21.55 -0.38 -13.79
C GLY A 109 -20.82 -1.65 -13.32
N LYS A 110 -19.91 -2.14 -14.16
CA LYS A 110 -19.10 -3.34 -13.87
C LYS A 110 -17.76 -3.04 -13.20
N GLN A 111 -17.36 -1.77 -13.08
CA GLN A 111 -16.08 -1.42 -12.45
C GLN A 111 -16.14 -1.67 -10.93
N ARG A 112 -15.14 -2.35 -10.37
CA ARG A 112 -15.03 -2.59 -8.91
C ARG A 112 -13.85 -1.88 -8.27
N TRP A 113 -12.76 -1.72 -9.00
CA TRP A 113 -11.59 -0.98 -8.53
C TRP A 113 -11.84 0.53 -8.57
N ASP A 114 -11.48 1.22 -7.48
CA ASP A 114 -10.98 2.59 -7.59
C ASP A 114 -9.67 2.53 -8.37
N ALA A 115 -9.51 3.36 -9.40
CA ALA A 115 -8.36 3.31 -10.28
C ALA A 115 -7.82 4.70 -10.56
N VAL A 116 -6.50 4.84 -10.50
CA VAL A 116 -5.78 6.07 -10.82
C VAL A 116 -4.63 5.77 -11.77
N ILE A 117 -4.45 6.65 -12.74
CA ILE A 117 -3.29 6.69 -13.63
C ILE A 117 -2.51 7.95 -13.25
N PHE A 118 -1.20 7.83 -13.07
CA PHE A 118 -0.36 8.93 -12.62
C PHE A 118 1.04 8.84 -13.19
N GLU A 119 1.69 9.98 -13.35
CA GLU A 119 3.09 10.07 -13.73
C GLU A 119 3.98 10.09 -12.48
N GLY A 120 5.14 9.44 -12.55
CA GLY A 120 6.13 9.50 -11.49
C GLY A 120 7.55 9.33 -12.01
N THR A 121 8.52 9.89 -11.29
CA THR A 121 9.95 9.71 -11.63
C THR A 121 10.43 8.38 -11.07
N PRO A 122 11.12 7.54 -11.86
CA PRO A 122 11.76 6.33 -11.34
C PRO A 122 12.67 6.62 -10.15
N GLY A 123 12.56 5.79 -9.10
CA GLY A 123 13.29 5.95 -7.84
C GLY A 123 12.55 6.77 -6.78
N GLU A 124 11.54 7.55 -7.16
CA GLU A 124 10.65 8.21 -6.20
C GLU A 124 9.57 7.26 -5.67
N ARG A 125 8.82 7.74 -4.68
CA ARG A 125 7.64 7.06 -4.14
C ARG A 125 6.45 7.98 -4.20
N SER A 126 5.26 7.43 -4.39
CA SER A 126 3.99 8.13 -4.19
C SER A 126 3.25 7.55 -2.99
N LEU A 127 2.39 8.38 -2.40
CA LEU A 127 1.56 8.02 -1.25
C LEU A 127 0.09 8.22 -1.58
N TRP A 128 -0.70 7.20 -1.28
CA TRP A 128 -2.14 7.17 -1.47
C TRP A 128 -2.83 6.80 -0.17
N LEU A 129 -4.01 7.38 0.05
CA LEU A 129 -4.79 7.18 1.25
C LEU A 129 -6.10 6.48 0.90
N VAL A 130 -6.48 5.51 1.74
CA VAL A 130 -7.83 4.98 1.83
C VAL A 130 -8.29 5.14 3.27
N ALA A 131 -9.34 5.92 3.48
CA ALA A 131 -9.97 6.11 4.78
C ALA A 131 -11.49 6.06 4.63
N ALA A 132 -12.19 5.59 5.66
CA ALA A 132 -13.65 5.59 5.63
C ALA A 132 -14.20 7.02 5.72
N THR A 133 -15.17 7.35 4.88
CA THR A 133 -15.93 8.60 4.98
C THR A 133 -17.11 8.49 5.95
N THR A 134 -17.40 7.28 6.44
CA THR A 134 -18.48 7.00 7.41
C THR A 134 -17.92 6.44 8.72
N GLY A 135 -18.61 6.75 9.83
CA GLY A 135 -18.18 6.40 11.19
C GLY A 135 -18.43 4.95 11.62
N ARG A 136 -18.30 3.97 10.72
CA ARG A 136 -18.41 2.56 11.12
C ARG A 136 -17.04 2.06 11.64
N PRO A 137 -16.96 1.54 12.87
CA PRO A 137 -15.70 1.03 13.41
C PRO A 137 -15.34 -0.28 12.71
N GLN A 138 -14.42 -0.21 11.77
CA GLN A 138 -13.90 -1.34 11.02
C GLN A 138 -12.38 -1.31 10.99
N GLU A 139 -11.77 -2.48 11.10
CA GLU A 139 -10.34 -2.63 11.02
C GLU A 139 -9.92 -3.35 9.73
N ILE A 140 -8.74 -3.01 9.23
CA ILE A 140 -8.15 -3.71 8.09
C ILE A 140 -7.55 -5.01 8.63
N ALA A 141 -8.20 -6.13 8.32
CA ALA A 141 -7.78 -7.45 8.80
C ALA A 141 -6.74 -8.10 7.88
N ARG A 142 -6.87 -7.88 6.57
CA ARG A 142 -5.99 -8.43 5.55
C ARG A 142 -5.80 -7.44 4.41
N VAL A 143 -4.66 -7.55 3.76
CA VAL A 143 -4.32 -6.76 2.57
C VAL A 143 -3.74 -7.71 1.54
N ALA A 144 -4.29 -7.74 0.33
CA ALA A 144 -3.67 -8.44 -0.79
C ALA A 144 -2.98 -7.43 -1.71
N LEU A 145 -1.70 -7.64 -2.01
CA LEU A 145 -0.88 -6.73 -2.82
C LEU A 145 -0.38 -7.41 -4.08
N ARG A 146 -0.49 -6.69 -5.20
CA ARG A 146 0.12 -7.04 -6.47
C ARG A 146 0.96 -5.87 -6.95
N GLY A 147 2.27 -6.07 -7.01
CA GLY A 147 3.19 -5.19 -7.74
C GLY A 147 3.94 -6.03 -8.77
N ALA A 148 5.24 -6.20 -8.59
CA ALA A 148 6.00 -7.21 -9.31
C ALA A 148 5.62 -8.62 -8.83
N GLY A 149 5.07 -9.45 -9.74
CA GLY A 149 4.70 -10.83 -9.45
C GLY A 149 3.20 -11.05 -9.18
N PRO A 150 2.83 -12.20 -8.57
CA PRO A 150 1.44 -12.54 -8.31
C PRO A 150 0.85 -11.74 -7.14
N LEU A 151 -0.48 -11.70 -7.05
CA LEU A 151 -1.20 -11.17 -5.90
C LEU A 151 -0.89 -12.02 -4.66
N ARG A 152 -0.44 -11.38 -3.58
CA ARG A 152 -0.09 -12.04 -2.30
C ARG A 152 -0.89 -11.46 -1.15
N LEU A 153 -1.33 -12.33 -0.24
CA LEU A 153 -2.10 -11.96 0.94
C LEU A 153 -1.19 -11.70 2.14
N PHE A 154 -1.45 -10.63 2.87
CA PHE A 154 -0.71 -10.24 4.06
C PHE A 154 -1.66 -9.84 5.20
N GLN A 155 -1.17 -9.94 6.43
CA GLN A 155 -1.79 -9.38 7.62
C GLN A 155 -1.04 -8.11 8.06
N PRO A 156 -1.73 -7.05 8.49
CA PRO A 156 -1.06 -5.89 9.06
C PRO A 156 -0.44 -6.21 10.42
N TYR A 157 0.88 -6.18 10.52
CA TYR A 157 1.60 -6.39 11.77
C TYR A 157 2.46 -5.20 12.16
N ALA A 158 2.62 -5.00 13.47
CA ALA A 158 3.69 -4.14 13.98
C ALA A 158 5.03 -4.76 13.58
N ARG A 159 6.03 -3.89 13.34
CA ARG A 159 7.36 -4.32 12.89
C ARG A 159 7.95 -5.36 13.87
N PRO A 160 8.32 -6.58 13.42
CA PRO A 160 9.06 -7.52 14.23
C PRO A 160 10.51 -7.05 14.42
N ASN A 161 11.17 -7.48 15.50
CA ASN A 161 12.56 -7.12 15.77
C ASN A 161 13.46 -7.48 14.57
N GLY A 162 14.02 -6.46 13.90
CA GLY A 162 15.02 -6.63 12.84
C GLY A 162 14.51 -7.05 11.45
N GLY A 163 13.20 -6.94 11.17
CA GLY A 163 12.63 -7.30 9.86
C GLY A 163 11.96 -6.15 9.10
N THR A 164 11.58 -6.46 7.86
CA THR A 164 10.69 -5.65 7.01
C THR A 164 9.41 -6.43 6.69
N LEU A 165 8.30 -5.72 6.46
CA LEU A 165 7.02 -6.30 6.09
C LEU A 165 6.38 -5.52 4.94
N PRO A 166 5.72 -6.17 3.97
CA PRO A 166 4.98 -5.47 2.91
C PRO A 166 3.77 -4.70 3.44
N VAL A 167 3.23 -5.14 4.58
CA VAL A 167 2.07 -4.53 5.24
C VAL A 167 2.38 -4.31 6.72
N LEU A 168 2.59 -3.05 7.09
CA LEU A 168 2.85 -2.63 8.47
C LEU A 168 1.59 -2.14 9.15
N SER A 169 1.56 -2.23 10.48
CA SER A 169 0.57 -1.53 11.29
C SER A 169 1.24 -0.65 12.34
N HIS A 170 0.71 0.56 12.49
CA HIS A 170 1.09 1.53 13.52
C HIS A 170 -0.18 2.18 14.09
N PRO A 171 -0.17 2.64 15.36
CA PRO A 171 -1.23 3.51 15.85
C PRO A 171 -1.39 4.74 14.96
N LEU A 172 -2.62 5.10 14.59
CA LEU A 172 -2.87 6.23 13.70
C LEU A 172 -2.32 7.56 14.27
N SER A 173 -2.46 7.75 15.58
CA SER A 173 -1.90 8.91 16.29
C SER A 173 -0.37 9.01 16.18
N PHE A 174 0.32 7.86 16.18
CA PHE A 174 1.77 7.82 15.97
C PHE A 174 2.15 8.27 14.56
N LEU A 175 1.40 7.83 13.55
CA LEU A 175 1.64 8.23 12.15
C LEU A 175 1.44 9.74 11.98
N TRP A 176 0.36 10.30 12.52
CA TRP A 176 0.11 11.76 12.45
C TRP A 176 1.20 12.57 13.16
N ALA A 177 1.58 12.18 14.38
CA ALA A 177 2.64 12.87 15.11
C ALA A 177 4.00 12.77 14.41
N GLY A 178 4.33 11.62 13.80
CA GLY A 178 5.56 11.47 13.01
C GLY A 178 5.56 12.30 11.73
N GLN A 179 4.41 12.38 11.05
CA GLN A 179 4.25 13.19 9.85
C GLN A 179 4.50 14.67 10.15
N GLU A 180 3.97 15.18 11.27
CA GLU A 180 4.18 16.57 11.70
C GLU A 180 5.65 16.88 12.01
N ARG A 181 6.38 15.91 12.58
CA ARG A 181 7.82 16.05 12.84
C ARG A 181 8.69 15.91 11.59
N GLY A 182 8.17 15.30 10.53
CA GLY A 182 8.89 15.08 9.27
C GLY A 182 9.94 13.97 9.30
N ASP A 183 9.96 13.13 10.34
CA ASP A 183 10.93 12.04 10.51
C ASP A 183 10.30 10.64 10.40
N LEU A 184 9.01 10.56 10.09
CA LEU A 184 8.24 9.31 10.04
C LEU A 184 8.85 8.29 9.08
N TRP A 185 9.18 8.71 7.86
CA TRP A 185 9.69 7.81 6.85
C TRP A 185 11.06 7.25 7.24
N ASP A 186 12.06 8.10 7.43
CA ASP A 186 13.44 7.65 7.61
C ASP A 186 13.65 6.85 8.90
N ARG A 187 12.93 7.19 9.98
CA ARG A 187 13.13 6.55 11.28
C ARG A 187 12.23 5.34 11.52
N HIS A 188 11.03 5.32 10.96
CA HIS A 188 10.00 4.37 11.38
C HIS A 188 9.45 3.52 10.24
N VAL A 189 9.04 4.14 9.13
CA VAL A 189 8.37 3.41 8.04
C VAL A 189 9.38 2.81 7.06
N GLY A 190 10.30 3.60 6.52
CA GLY A 190 11.25 3.20 5.48
C GLY A 190 12.11 1.98 5.86
N PRO A 191 12.71 1.93 7.07
CA PRO A 191 13.47 0.76 7.51
C PRO A 191 12.64 -0.50 7.79
N ALA A 192 11.31 -0.40 7.82
CA ALA A 192 10.38 -1.44 8.22
C ALA A 192 9.47 -1.91 7.07
N LEU A 193 9.24 -1.07 6.07
CA LEU A 193 8.31 -1.35 4.99
C LEU A 193 9.07 -2.02 3.84
N ASP A 194 8.68 -3.25 3.51
CA ASP A 194 9.20 -3.95 2.35
C ASP A 194 8.51 -3.42 1.08
N LEU A 195 9.30 -2.85 0.17
CA LEU A 195 8.88 -2.36 -1.15
C LEU A 195 9.52 -3.15 -2.29
N ALA A 196 10.00 -4.38 -2.05
CA ALA A 196 10.65 -5.20 -3.07
C ALA A 196 9.73 -5.49 -4.29
N ALA A 197 8.42 -5.61 -4.06
CA ALA A 197 7.43 -5.74 -5.13
C ALA A 197 6.99 -4.39 -5.73
N GLY A 198 7.52 -3.27 -5.25
CA GLY A 198 7.18 -1.92 -5.68
C GLY A 198 5.92 -1.32 -5.05
N ILE A 199 5.24 -2.03 -4.15
CA ILE A 199 4.08 -1.55 -3.40
C ILE A 199 4.12 -2.10 -1.98
N GLY A 200 3.72 -1.27 -1.02
CA GLY A 200 3.53 -1.63 0.39
C GLY A 200 2.40 -0.83 1.01
N VAL A 201 1.91 -1.27 2.17
CA VAL A 201 0.82 -0.60 2.87
C VAL A 201 1.17 -0.40 4.34
N VAL A 202 0.92 0.79 4.86
CA VAL A 202 0.95 1.09 6.28
C VAL A 202 -0.48 1.30 6.77
N VAL A 203 -0.96 0.41 7.63
CA VAL A 203 -2.25 0.51 8.28
C VAL A 203 -2.12 1.37 9.53
N GLY A 204 -2.77 2.53 9.50
CA GLY A 204 -2.97 3.37 10.67
C GLY A 204 -4.13 2.84 11.49
N VAL A 205 -3.81 2.07 12.52
CA VAL A 205 -4.81 1.47 13.43
C VAL A 205 -5.42 2.58 14.27
N ASN A 206 -6.71 2.84 14.05
CA ASN A 206 -7.42 3.83 14.82
C ASN A 206 -7.88 3.20 16.13
N GLN A 207 -7.37 3.62 17.28
CA GLN A 207 -7.74 3.03 18.57
C GLN A 207 -9.12 3.48 19.08
N GLY A 208 -9.73 4.48 18.44
CA GLY A 208 -11.08 4.92 18.78
C GLY A 208 -12.13 3.89 18.41
N VAL A 209 -13.03 3.57 19.34
CA VAL A 209 -14.09 2.54 19.18
C VAL A 209 -15.16 2.87 18.15
N PHE A 210 -15.14 4.08 17.57
CA PHE A 210 -16.12 4.58 16.59
C PHE A 210 -15.53 4.83 15.21
N TYR A 211 -14.23 4.68 15.03
CA TYR A 211 -13.56 5.10 13.81
C TYR A 211 -12.87 3.93 13.12
N ALA A 212 -12.89 3.96 11.79
CA ALA A 212 -12.20 2.97 10.98
C ALA A 212 -10.69 3.23 10.94
N ASP A 213 -9.94 2.19 10.61
CA ASP A 213 -8.52 2.31 10.29
C ASP A 213 -8.29 3.11 9.00
N HIS A 214 -7.06 3.59 8.83
CA HIS A 214 -6.58 4.23 7.61
C HIS A 214 -5.59 3.31 6.90
N ALA A 215 -5.61 3.27 5.58
CA ALA A 215 -4.59 2.60 4.77
C ALA A 215 -3.76 3.63 4.00
N TYR A 216 -2.46 3.65 4.27
CA TYR A 216 -1.46 4.46 3.57
C TYR A 216 -0.73 3.54 2.58
N ILE A 217 -1.06 3.63 1.30
CA ILE A 217 -0.49 2.80 0.24
C ILE A 217 0.71 3.53 -0.35
N VAL A 218 1.88 2.92 -0.28
CA VAL A 218 3.14 3.46 -0.79
C VAL A 218 3.50 2.71 -2.07
N VAL A 219 3.69 3.44 -3.16
CA VAL A 219 4.12 2.87 -4.44
C VAL A 219 5.52 3.38 -4.76
N GLN A 220 6.47 2.46 -4.95
CA GLN A 220 7.83 2.76 -5.41
C GLN A 220 7.86 2.74 -6.94
N HIS A 221 8.28 3.86 -7.52
CA HIS A 221 8.31 4.07 -8.97
C HIS A 221 9.48 3.31 -9.59
N GLY A 222 9.16 2.25 -10.34
CA GLY A 222 10.14 1.46 -11.10
C GLY A 222 10.53 2.12 -12.43
N PRO A 223 11.56 1.62 -13.14
CA PRO A 223 12.02 2.22 -14.39
C PRO A 223 11.05 2.07 -15.58
N ALA A 224 10.01 1.24 -15.44
CA ALA A 224 9.02 0.96 -16.48
C ALA A 224 7.60 1.09 -15.93
N ALA A 225 6.65 1.34 -16.83
CA ALA A 225 5.23 1.42 -16.51
C ALA A 225 4.74 0.12 -15.86
N ALA A 226 3.93 0.26 -14.81
CA ALA A 226 3.43 -0.87 -14.05
C ALA A 226 2.00 -0.61 -13.53
N THR A 227 1.24 -1.68 -13.36
CA THR A 227 -0.04 -1.66 -12.65
C THR A 227 0.14 -2.31 -11.29
N TYR A 228 -0.12 -1.54 -10.24
CA TYR A 228 -0.15 -2.01 -8.86
C TYR A 228 -1.60 -2.20 -8.43
N LYS A 229 -1.86 -3.24 -7.63
CA LYS A 229 -3.19 -3.49 -7.06
C LYS A 229 -3.13 -3.73 -5.57
N ALA A 230 -4.14 -3.24 -4.86
CA ALA A 230 -4.34 -3.50 -3.44
C ALA A 230 -5.81 -3.86 -3.14
N ILE A 231 -6.03 -5.00 -2.49
CA ILE A 231 -7.33 -5.38 -1.94
C ILE A 231 -7.25 -5.19 -0.43
N LEU A 232 -8.06 -4.26 0.10
CA LEU A 232 -8.16 -4.00 1.53
C LEU A 232 -9.38 -4.75 2.06
N ALA A 233 -9.16 -5.73 2.92
CA ALA A 233 -10.21 -6.53 3.51
C ALA A 233 -10.51 -6.04 4.93
N TRP A 234 -11.73 -5.52 5.10
CA TRP A 234 -12.20 -4.87 6.31
C TRP A 234 -13.12 -5.81 7.07
N LYS A 235 -12.96 -5.87 8.39
CA LYS A 235 -13.92 -6.54 9.27
C LYS A 235 -14.47 -5.55 10.28
N GLN A 236 -15.66 -5.84 10.79
CA GLN A 236 -16.17 -5.12 11.95
C GLN A 236 -15.20 -5.30 13.10
N ARG A 237 -14.83 -4.21 13.79
CA ARG A 237 -14.05 -4.36 15.00
C ARG A 237 -14.92 -5.06 16.05
N GLU A 238 -14.36 -6.05 16.73
CA GLU A 238 -14.98 -6.60 17.93
C GLU A 238 -15.02 -5.48 18.97
N GLN A 239 -16.13 -4.74 19.02
CA GLN A 239 -16.50 -4.04 20.24
C GLN A 239 -16.77 -5.12 21.28
N ASP A 240 -16.38 -4.87 22.53
CA ASP A 240 -16.90 -5.58 23.70
C ASP A 240 -18.39 -5.85 23.42
N ARG A 241 -18.70 -7.12 23.14
CA ARG A 241 -20.09 -7.56 23.14
C ARG A 241 -20.55 -7.21 24.53
N GLU A 242 -21.43 -6.22 24.66
CA GLU A 242 -22.26 -6.10 25.84
C GLU A 242 -22.77 -7.52 26.10
N ALA A 243 -22.36 -8.12 27.23
CA ALA A 243 -22.81 -9.45 27.58
C ALA A 243 -24.34 -9.44 27.42
N PRO A 244 -24.97 -10.45 26.82
CA PRO A 244 -26.42 -10.49 26.75
C PRO A 244 -26.90 -10.23 28.17
N SER A 245 -27.54 -9.07 28.39
CA SER A 245 -27.97 -8.71 29.72
C SER A 245 -29.00 -9.76 30.08
N PHE A 246 -28.62 -10.72 30.92
CA PHE A 246 -29.56 -11.57 31.63
C PHE A 246 -30.26 -10.67 32.63
N ASN A 247 -31.11 -9.77 32.14
CA ASN A 247 -32.15 -9.16 32.94
C ASN A 247 -33.25 -10.21 33.09
N THR A 248 -32.91 -11.33 33.73
CA THR A 248 -33.87 -12.17 34.44
C THR A 248 -34.35 -11.36 35.62
N ARG A 249 -35.20 -10.36 35.35
CA ARG A 249 -36.25 -10.03 36.32
C ARG A 249 -37.10 -11.28 36.44
N ARG A 250 -36.74 -12.09 37.42
CA ARG A 250 -37.62 -13.05 38.07
C ARG A 250 -38.94 -12.33 38.32
N LEU A 251 -39.95 -12.63 37.50
CA LEU A 251 -41.34 -12.44 37.88
C LEU A 251 -41.56 -13.38 39.07
N ARG A 252 -41.37 -12.83 40.27
CA ARG A 252 -41.89 -13.41 41.51
C ARG A 252 -43.39 -13.14 41.52
N TRP A 253 -44.14 -14.22 41.57
CA TRP A 253 -45.58 -14.34 41.70
C TRP A 253 -46.24 -13.36 42.69
N ARG A 254 -47.44 -12.90 42.33
CA ARG A 254 -48.63 -12.93 43.19
C ARG A 254 -49.81 -13.43 42.38
#